data_AF-A0A6G7SNH3-F1
#
_entry.id   AF-A0A6G7SNH3-F1
#
_cell.length_a   1.000
_cell.length_b   1.000
_cell.length_c   1.000
_cell.angle_alpha   90.00
_cell.angle_beta   90.00
_cell.angle_gamma   90.00
#
_symmetry.space_group_name_H-M   'P 1'
#
loop_
_entity.id
_entity.type
_entity.pdbx_description
1 polymer ?
#
loop_
_entity_poly.entity_id
_entity_poly.type
_entity_poly.pdbx_seq_one_letter_code
_entity_poly.pdbx_strand_id
1 'polypeptide(L)'
;MLLTHTPTPPTPALMLPPAFEAFYTLQHTPYLAYAHAHLPPDQATTVVQKAFGTLATHWSQLVSSSNPTADAWDHLSHQVRRHAAPLPLTTDCVLRYDVLVLAALGYTPTDSAGITGRHPSKIHYLTHTATTPTASAVHGES
;
A
#
# COMPACT_ATOMS: atom_id res chain seq x y z
N MET A 1 45.08 -40.01 -0.68
CA MET A 1 44.92 -38.59 -0.35
C MET A 1 43.44 -38.30 -0.17
N LEU A 2 42.98 -38.07 1.06
CA LEU A 2 41.59 -37.72 1.37
C LEU A 2 41.47 -36.19 1.35
N LEU A 3 40.70 -35.65 0.40
CA LEU A 3 40.31 -34.24 0.39
C LEU A 3 39.22 -34.07 1.46
N THR A 4 39.60 -33.55 2.62
CA THR A 4 38.66 -33.07 3.63
C THR A 4 37.95 -31.84 3.06
N HIS A 5 36.72 -32.02 2.60
CA HIS A 5 35.80 -30.92 2.33
C HIS A 5 35.42 -30.33 3.68
N THR A 6 35.98 -29.17 4.00
CA THR A 6 35.54 -28.36 5.13
C THR A 6 34.09 -27.96 4.89
N PRO A 7 33.13 -28.36 5.74
CA PRO A 7 31.76 -27.90 5.59
C PRO A 7 31.73 -26.39 5.80
N THR A 8 31.25 -25.65 4.79
CA THR A 8 30.99 -24.22 4.89
C THR A 8 30.02 -24.00 6.06
N PRO A 9 30.34 -23.13 7.04
CA PRO A 9 29.44 -22.88 8.15
C PRO A 9 28.10 -22.37 7.60
N PRO A 10 26.96 -22.81 8.16
CA PRO A 10 25.66 -22.30 7.75
C PRO A 10 25.63 -20.80 7.98
N THR A 11 25.46 -20.03 6.91
CA THR A 11 25.18 -18.59 7.01
C THR A 11 23.99 -18.43 7.94
N PRO A 12 24.09 -17.62 9.02
CA PRO A 12 22.96 -17.42 9.92
C PRO A 12 21.79 -16.89 9.09
N ALA A 13 20.73 -17.70 9.00
CA ALA A 13 19.49 -17.26 8.38
C ALA A 13 18.97 -16.09 9.22
N LEU A 14 18.90 -14.90 8.61
CA LEU A 14 18.20 -13.76 9.19
C LEU A 14 16.73 -14.16 9.33
N MET A 15 16.36 -14.73 10.47
CA MET A 15 14.98 -15.05 10.77
C MET A 15 14.25 -13.75 11.05
N LEU A 16 13.28 -13.43 10.21
CA LEU A 16 12.38 -12.32 10.45
C LEU A 16 11.48 -12.65 11.65
N PRO A 17 11.04 -11.65 12.43
CA PRO A 17 10.03 -11.88 13.44
C PRO A 17 8.77 -12.50 12.81
N PRO A 18 8.17 -13.57 13.38
CA PRO A 18 6.99 -14.22 12.78
C PRO A 18 5.83 -13.26 12.52
N ALA A 19 5.66 -12.25 13.37
CA ALA A 19 4.65 -11.21 13.18
C ALA A 19 4.91 -10.34 11.93
N PHE A 20 6.18 -10.08 11.60
CA PHE A 20 6.54 -9.38 10.37
C PHE A 20 6.27 -10.27 9.15
N GLU A 21 6.59 -11.57 9.21
CA GLU A 21 6.30 -12.50 8.10
C GLU A 21 4.79 -12.61 7.82
N ALA A 22 3.97 -12.68 8.87
CA ALA A 22 2.52 -12.66 8.75
C ALA A 22 2.01 -11.34 8.13
N PHE A 23 2.55 -10.21 8.59
CA PHE A 23 2.22 -8.89 8.03
C PHE A 23 2.61 -8.79 6.55
N TYR A 24 3.83 -9.20 6.19
CA TYR A 24 4.31 -9.24 4.82
C TYR A 24 3.40 -10.10 3.94
N THR A 25 3.09 -11.32 4.38
CA THR A 25 2.22 -12.25 3.64
C THR A 25 0.84 -11.65 3.36
N LEU A 26 0.28 -10.94 4.33
CA LEU A 26 -1.04 -10.30 4.19
C LEU A 26 -1.01 -9.08 3.27
N GLN A 27 0.03 -8.24 3.38
CA GLN A 27 0.04 -6.90 2.77
C GLN A 27 0.82 -6.82 1.45
N HIS A 28 1.71 -7.77 1.16
CA HIS A 28 2.58 -7.69 0.00
C HIS A 28 1.81 -7.60 -1.32
N THR A 29 0.84 -8.48 -1.55
CA THR A 29 0.06 -8.50 -2.79
C THR A 29 -0.70 -7.19 -3.06
N PRO A 30 -1.50 -6.64 -2.12
CA PRO A 30 -2.17 -5.37 -2.38
C PRO A 30 -1.21 -4.19 -2.52
N TYR A 31 -0.08 -4.20 -1.79
CA TYR A 31 0.93 -3.15 -1.90
C TYR A 31 1.59 -3.15 -3.27
N LEU A 32 1.87 -4.35 -3.81
CA LEU A 32 2.43 -4.52 -5.14
C LEU A 32 1.42 -4.15 -6.23
N ALA A 33 0.15 -4.52 -6.09
CA ALA A 33 -0.91 -4.12 -7.03
C ALA A 33 -1.04 -2.59 -7.11
N TYR A 34 -1.04 -1.91 -5.96
CA TYR A 34 -1.06 -0.45 -5.91
C TYR A 34 0.18 0.17 -6.56
N ALA A 35 1.37 -0.38 -6.33
CA ALA A 35 2.59 0.11 -6.96
C ALA A 35 2.56 -0.07 -8.49
N HIS A 36 2.07 -1.21 -8.99
CA HIS A 36 1.92 -1.47 -10.43
C HIS A 36 0.91 -0.54 -11.11
N ALA A 37 -0.09 -0.02 -10.38
CA ALA A 37 -1.00 0.98 -10.93
C ALA A 37 -0.30 2.31 -11.30
N HIS A 38 0.89 2.55 -10.75
CA HIS A 38 1.61 3.83 -10.88
C HIS A 38 2.97 3.71 -11.58
N LEU A 39 3.63 2.54 -11.46
CA LEU A 39 5.02 2.35 -11.82
C LEU A 39 5.18 1.19 -12.80
N PRO A 40 6.20 1.24 -13.69
CA PRO A 40 6.61 0.09 -14.47
C PRO A 40 6.92 -1.13 -13.57
N PRO A 41 6.73 -2.37 -14.05
CA PRO A 41 6.80 -3.55 -13.20
C PRO A 41 8.06 -3.69 -12.34
N ASP A 42 9.25 -3.52 -12.93
CA ASP A 42 10.52 -3.66 -12.23
C ASP A 42 10.69 -2.60 -11.12
N GLN A 43 10.21 -1.39 -11.39
CA GLN A 43 10.27 -0.28 -10.44
C GLN A 43 9.25 -0.47 -9.31
N ALA A 44 8.06 -0.96 -9.61
CA ALA A 44 7.04 -1.30 -8.61
C ALA A 44 7.57 -2.34 -7.61
N THR A 45 8.15 -3.44 -8.11
CA THR A 45 8.76 -4.48 -7.26
C THR A 45 9.88 -3.90 -6.41
N THR A 46 10.76 -3.09 -7.00
CA THR A 46 11.88 -2.47 -6.27
C THR A 46 11.40 -1.54 -5.15
N VAL A 47 10.38 -0.70 -5.43
CA VAL A 47 9.83 0.23 -4.43
C VAL A 47 9.17 -0.52 -3.27
N VAL A 48 8.39 -1.56 -3.57
CA VAL A 48 7.72 -2.38 -2.54
C VAL A 48 8.75 -3.11 -1.68
N GLN A 49 9.77 -3.72 -2.28
CA GLN A 49 10.86 -4.37 -1.53
C GLN A 49 11.60 -3.39 -0.62
N LYS A 50 11.93 -2.19 -1.10
CA LYS A 50 12.58 -1.15 -0.28
C LYS A 50 11.68 -0.67 0.86
N ALA A 51 10.38 -0.52 0.61
CA ALA A 51 9.42 -0.17 1.63
C ALA A 51 9.38 -1.24 2.73
N PHE A 52 9.19 -2.52 2.38
CA PHE A 52 9.20 -3.61 3.37
C PHE A 52 10.54 -3.76 4.08
N GLY A 53 11.67 -3.55 3.39
CA GLY A 53 12.98 -3.49 4.03
C GLY A 53 13.07 -2.40 5.10
N THR A 54 12.53 -1.22 4.81
CA THR A 54 12.46 -0.10 5.77
C THR A 54 11.51 -0.38 6.94
N LEU A 55 10.38 -1.04 6.69
CA LEU A 55 9.47 -1.48 7.75
C LEU A 55 10.11 -2.54 8.65
N ALA A 56 10.88 -3.47 8.07
CA ALA A 56 11.58 -4.51 8.81
C ALA A 56 12.65 -3.90 9.74
N THR A 57 13.43 -2.92 9.26
CA THR A 57 14.45 -2.26 10.09
C THR A 57 13.86 -1.46 11.25
N HIS A 58 12.62 -0.97 11.11
CA HIS A 58 11.93 -0.17 12.13
C HIS A 58 10.74 -0.93 12.76
N TRP A 59 10.74 -2.27 12.68
CA TRP A 59 9.56 -3.07 13.01
C TRP A 59 9.03 -2.82 14.43
N SER A 60 9.93 -2.75 15.41
CA SER A 60 9.57 -2.50 16.82
C SER A 60 8.88 -1.15 17.02
N GLN A 61 9.31 -0.11 16.29
CA GLN A 61 8.69 1.21 16.34
C GLN A 61 7.31 1.18 15.67
N LEU A 62 7.21 0.54 14.51
CA LEU A 62 5.97 0.43 13.75
C LEU A 62 4.86 -0.26 14.56
N VAL A 63 5.15 -1.41 15.17
CA VAL A 63 4.15 -2.16 15.96
C VAL A 63 3.79 -1.48 17.28
N SER A 64 4.62 -0.53 17.73
CA SER A 64 4.32 0.28 18.92
C SER A 64 3.45 1.50 18.59
N SER A 65 3.21 1.79 17.31
CA SER A 65 2.31 2.87 16.89
C SER A 65 0.85 2.55 17.24
N SER A 66 0.00 3.57 17.30
CA SER A 66 -1.44 3.39 17.48
C SER A 66 -2.11 2.67 16.31
N ASN A 67 -1.49 2.67 15.13
CA ASN A 67 -2.04 2.03 13.93
C ASN A 67 -0.92 1.60 12.95
N PRO A 68 -0.31 0.44 13.18
CA PRO A 68 0.85 -0.04 12.40
C PRO A 68 0.54 -0.20 10.91
N THR A 69 -0.67 -0.63 10.57
CA THR A 69 -1.09 -0.81 9.17
C THR A 69 -1.25 0.53 8.46
N ALA A 70 -1.77 1.55 9.15
CA ALA A 70 -1.89 2.89 8.60
C ALA A 70 -0.52 3.52 8.32
N ASP A 71 0.41 3.39 9.27
CA ASP A 71 1.76 3.94 9.13
C ASP A 71 2.53 3.22 8.01
N ALA A 72 2.38 1.90 7.90
CA ALA A 72 2.96 1.11 6.80
C ALA A 72 2.41 1.53 5.43
N TRP A 73 1.09 1.72 5.32
CA TRP A 73 0.45 2.18 4.09
C TRP A 73 0.92 3.58 3.70
N ASP A 74 0.97 4.50 4.66
CA ASP A 74 1.39 5.88 4.42
C ASP A 74 2.84 5.93 3.93
N HIS A 75 3.72 5.10 4.51
CA HIS A 75 5.09 4.94 4.05
C HIS A 75 5.16 4.43 2.61
N LEU A 76 4.52 3.29 2.30
CA LEU A 76 4.52 2.70 0.96
C LEU A 76 3.96 3.67 -0.08
N SER A 77 2.75 4.17 0.14
CA SER A 77 2.05 5.03 -0.81
C SER A 77 2.80 6.33 -1.06
N HIS A 78 3.49 6.87 -0.03
CA HIS A 78 4.39 8.00 -0.19
C HIS A 78 5.58 7.65 -1.10
N GLN A 79 6.25 6.50 -0.90
CA GLN A 79 7.35 6.08 -1.77
C GLN A 79 6.89 5.93 -3.24
N VAL A 80 5.73 5.31 -3.48
CA VAL A 80 5.18 5.16 -4.84
C VAL A 80 4.96 6.54 -5.49
N ARG A 81 4.32 7.47 -4.77
CA ARG A 81 4.05 8.84 -5.27
C ARG A 81 5.30 9.67 -5.50
N ARG A 82 6.42 9.40 -4.82
CA ARG A 82 7.71 10.06 -5.11
C ARG A 82 8.32 9.62 -6.44
N HIS A 83 7.95 8.44 -6.93
CA HIS A 83 8.52 7.82 -8.12
C HIS A 83 7.59 7.85 -9.34
N ALA A 84 6.33 8.25 -9.17
CA ALA A 84 5.33 8.30 -10.23
C ALA A 84 4.67 9.67 -10.33
N ALA A 85 4.26 10.05 -11.54
CA ALA A 85 3.25 11.08 -11.68
C ALA A 85 1.90 10.55 -11.15
N PRO A 86 1.09 11.40 -10.48
CA PRO A 86 -0.24 10.98 -10.06
C PRO A 86 -1.10 10.63 -11.28
N LEU A 87 -1.95 9.62 -11.14
CA LEU A 87 -3.00 9.30 -12.10
C LEU A 87 -3.98 10.50 -12.19
N PRO A 88 -4.69 10.67 -13.33
CA PRO A 88 -5.60 11.81 -13.55
C PRO A 88 -6.90 11.67 -12.74
N LEU A 89 -6.78 11.60 -11.42
CA LEU A 89 -7.86 11.55 -10.45
C LEU A 89 -7.89 12.87 -9.68
N THR A 90 -9.01 13.59 -9.77
CA THR A 90 -9.21 14.81 -9.00
C THR A 90 -9.69 14.42 -7.60
N THR A 91 -8.89 14.71 -6.59
CA THR A 91 -9.20 14.39 -5.19
C THR A 91 -8.84 15.54 -4.27
N ASP A 92 -9.58 15.63 -3.16
CA ASP A 92 -9.41 16.61 -2.10
C ASP A 92 -8.36 16.21 -1.05
N CYS A 93 -8.02 14.92 -0.97
CA CYS A 93 -6.98 14.41 -0.09
C CYS A 93 -6.33 13.12 -0.59
N VAL A 94 -5.10 12.88 -0.12
CA VAL A 94 -4.28 11.72 -0.48
C VAL A 94 -4.97 10.39 -0.19
N LEU A 95 -5.65 10.27 0.96
CA LEU A 95 -6.35 9.03 1.29
C LEU A 95 -7.51 8.74 0.33
N ARG A 96 -8.22 9.77 -0.15
CA ARG A 96 -9.28 9.58 -1.14
C ARG A 96 -8.72 9.11 -2.47
N TYR A 97 -7.59 9.70 -2.90
CA TYR A 97 -6.86 9.22 -4.07
C TYR A 97 -6.50 7.74 -3.94
N ASP A 98 -5.89 7.36 -2.83
CA ASP A 98 -5.45 5.98 -2.57
C ASP A 98 -6.62 4.99 -2.65
N VAL A 99 -7.75 5.32 -2.02
CA VAL A 99 -8.95 4.50 -2.02
C VAL A 99 -9.57 4.39 -3.41
N LEU A 100 -9.57 5.46 -4.21
CA LEU A 100 -10.08 5.41 -5.58
C LEU A 100 -9.22 4.55 -6.49
N VAL A 101 -7.89 4.58 -6.32
CA VAL A 101 -6.99 3.66 -7.04
C VAL A 101 -7.24 2.21 -6.63
N LEU A 102 -7.36 1.93 -5.33
CA LEU A 102 -7.68 0.57 -4.84
C LEU A 102 -9.04 0.08 -5.37
N ALA A 103 -10.05 0.95 -5.43
CA ALA A 103 -11.34 0.61 -6.02
C ALA A 103 -11.24 0.30 -7.52
N ALA A 104 -10.42 1.06 -8.27
CA ALA A 104 -10.17 0.79 -9.69
C ALA A 104 -9.43 -0.54 -9.93
N LEU A 105 -8.67 -1.01 -8.94
CA LEU A 105 -8.03 -2.34 -8.92
C LEU A 105 -8.98 -3.47 -8.47
N GLY A 106 -10.22 -3.16 -8.12
CA GLY A 106 -11.24 -4.13 -7.73
C GLY A 106 -11.33 -4.42 -6.22
N TYR A 107 -10.61 -3.68 -5.38
CA TYR A 107 -10.71 -3.84 -3.92
C TYR A 107 -12.00 -3.21 -3.38
N THR A 108 -12.68 -3.91 -2.48
CA THR A 108 -13.88 -3.38 -1.83
C THR A 108 -13.50 -2.29 -0.80
N PRO A 109 -14.46 -1.48 -0.33
CA PRO A 109 -14.21 -0.57 0.80
C PRO A 109 -13.67 -1.28 2.05
N THR A 110 -14.11 -2.50 2.30
CA THR A 110 -13.63 -3.33 3.43
C THR A 110 -12.17 -3.76 3.23
N ASP A 111 -11.83 -4.22 2.02
CA ASP A 111 -10.43 -4.58 1.70
C ASP A 111 -9.53 -3.35 1.80
N SER A 112 -9.99 -2.22 1.25
CA SER A 112 -9.27 -0.94 1.30
C SER A 112 -9.04 -0.47 2.74
N ALA A 113 -10.00 -0.69 3.65
CA ALA A 113 -9.83 -0.42 5.08
C ALA A 113 -8.72 -1.30 5.69
N GLY A 114 -8.70 -2.59 5.35
CA GLY A 114 -7.67 -3.53 5.79
C GLY A 114 -6.27 -3.22 5.23
N ILE A 115 -6.18 -2.76 3.99
CA ILE A 115 -4.92 -2.41 3.30
C ILE A 115 -4.36 -1.10 3.84
N THR A 116 -5.21 -0.08 4.01
CA THR A 116 -4.80 1.28 4.43
C THR A 116 -4.75 1.44 5.95
N GLY A 117 -5.19 0.43 6.72
CA GLY A 117 -5.34 0.51 8.17
C GLY A 117 -6.40 1.53 8.63
N ARG A 118 -7.21 2.09 7.73
CA ARG A 118 -8.22 3.10 8.09
C ARG A 118 -9.55 2.45 8.44
N HIS A 119 -10.31 3.10 9.31
CA HIS A 119 -11.62 2.59 9.72
C HIS A 119 -12.58 2.46 8.50
N PRO A 120 -13.34 1.35 8.38
CA PRO A 120 -14.26 1.14 7.26
C PRO A 120 -15.22 2.30 7.02
N SER A 121 -15.80 2.88 8.07
CA SER A 121 -16.70 4.04 7.94
C SER A 121 -16.05 5.26 7.27
N LYS A 122 -14.74 5.47 7.51
CA LYS A 122 -13.98 6.55 6.87
C LYS A 122 -13.79 6.26 5.38
N ILE A 123 -13.47 5.01 5.03
CA ILE A 123 -13.33 4.58 3.64
C ILE A 123 -14.67 4.69 2.90
N HIS A 124 -15.76 4.22 3.51
CA HIS A 124 -17.11 4.37 2.95
C HIS A 124 -17.49 5.82 2.72
N TYR A 125 -17.22 6.72 3.67
CA TYR A 125 -17.50 8.15 3.50
C TYR A 125 -16.74 8.74 2.31
N LEU A 126 -15.45 8.40 2.15
CA LEU A 126 -14.62 8.91 1.06
C LEU A 126 -15.04 8.37 -0.32
N THR A 127 -15.60 7.18 -0.41
CA THR A 127 -16.10 6.62 -1.67
C THR A 127 -17.48 7.14 -2.05
N HIS A 128 -18.36 7.42 -1.09
CA HIS A 128 -19.75 7.83 -1.36
C HIS A 128 -19.90 9.32 -1.69
N THR A 129 -19.01 10.18 -1.22
CA THR A 129 -19.07 11.63 -1.47
C THR A 129 -18.61 12.03 -2.88
N ALA A 130 -18.41 11.07 -3.80
CA ALA A 130 -17.99 11.33 -5.18
C ALA A 130 -19.15 11.58 -6.16
N THR A 131 -20.41 11.46 -5.72
CA THR A 131 -21.57 11.58 -6.62
C THR A 131 -22.57 12.61 -6.14
N THR A 132 -22.41 13.85 -6.60
CA THR A 132 -23.56 14.64 -7.06
C THR A 132 -23.10 15.55 -8.21
N PRO A 133 -23.27 15.15 -9.48
CA PRO A 133 -23.32 16.14 -10.55
C PRO A 133 -24.62 16.92 -10.35
N THR A 134 -24.51 18.18 -9.93
CA THR A 134 -25.62 19.12 -9.97
C THR A 134 -26.01 19.36 -11.42
N ALA A 135 -26.96 18.57 -11.92
CA ALA A 135 -27.75 18.97 -13.07
C ALA A 135 -28.64 20.13 -12.63
N SER A 136 -28.26 21.36 -13.01
CA SER A 136 -29.17 22.51 -12.97
C SER A 136 -29.30 23.11 -14.37
N ALA A 137 -30.38 22.68 -15.02
CA ALA A 137 -31.30 23.47 -15.82
C ALA A 137 -30.70 24.47 -16.84
N VAL A 138 -30.51 23.99 -18.07
CA VAL A 138 -30.91 24.79 -19.25
C VAL A 138 -32.39 24.54 -19.47
N HIS A 139 -33.22 25.42 -18.93
CA HIS A 139 -34.58 25.62 -19.41
C HIS A 139 -34.83 27.14 -19.41
N GLY A 140 -34.55 27.73 -20.56
CA GLY A 140 -34.84 29.13 -20.88
C GLY A 140 -35.39 29.18 -22.29
N GLU A 141 -36.61 28.66 -22.44
CA GLU A 141 -37.48 29.03 -23.55
C GLU A 141 -38.01 30.44 -23.29
N SER A 142 -37.79 31.34 -24.24
CA SER A 142 -38.71 32.41 -24.66
C SER A 142 -38.26 32.97 -26.00
#